data_AF-A0A7K6EC74-F1
#
_entry.id   AF-A0A7K6EC74-F1
#
_cell.length_a   1.000
_cell.length_b   1.000
_cell.length_c   1.000
_cell.angle_alpha   90.00
_cell.angle_beta   90.00
_cell.angle_gamma   90.00
#
_symmetry.space_group_name_H-M   'P 1'
#
loop_
_entity.id
_entity.type
_entity.pdbx_description
1 polymer ?
#
loop_
_entity_poly.entity_id
_entity_poly.type
_entity_poly.pdbx_seq_one_letter_code
_entity_poly.pdbx_strand_id
1 'polypeptide(L)'
;SAVALLILTAALALGVALALLPRTPVNRFCTAPNNKTGFLCDDRVTCVPGSWVCDRANNCRNGEDEQEQLCGDLPHSLPGYLVFYCSNPRSWVYADLRCDGMNDCGDCSDETGSLAACPPCGWEWWSCNPVHYEFCSCIPRRLCRDGIQHCLGWSDESIC
;
A
#
# COMPACT_ATOMS: atom_id res chain seq x y z
N SER A 1 21.24 -1.85 -53.66
CA SER A 1 20.10 -2.52 -54.31
C SER A 1 18.84 -2.15 -53.54
N ALA A 2 17.72 -1.84 -54.22
CA ALA A 2 16.45 -1.44 -53.60
C ALA A 2 15.95 -2.42 -52.52
N VAL A 3 16.31 -3.70 -52.68
CA VAL A 3 16.02 -4.79 -51.74
C VAL A 3 16.61 -4.54 -50.34
N ALA A 4 17.82 -3.99 -50.24
CA ALA A 4 18.47 -3.75 -48.94
C ALA A 4 17.78 -2.62 -48.15
N LEU A 5 17.28 -1.60 -48.85
CA LEU A 5 16.59 -0.46 -48.24
C LEU A 5 15.23 -0.88 -47.66
N LEU A 6 14.52 -1.77 -48.37
CA LEU A 6 13.24 -2.34 -47.92
C LEU A 6 13.40 -3.25 -46.68
N ILE A 7 14.50 -3.99 -46.57
CA ILE A 7 14.80 -4.83 -45.40
C ILE A 7 15.09 -3.95 -44.18
N LEU A 8 15.87 -2.88 -44.36
CA LEU A 8 16.18 -1.91 -43.29
C LEU A 8 14.92 -1.21 -42.76
N THR A 9 14.04 -0.75 -43.65
CA THR A 9 12.79 -0.10 -43.24
C THR A 9 11.83 -1.07 -42.56
N ALA A 10 11.74 -2.32 -43.04
CA ALA A 10 10.95 -3.36 -42.39
C ALA A 10 11.49 -3.72 -40.99
N ALA A 11 12.81 -3.82 -40.82
CA ALA A 11 13.44 -4.10 -39.53
C ALA A 11 13.23 -2.95 -38.51
N LEU A 12 13.37 -1.69 -38.96
CA LEU A 12 13.07 -0.51 -38.16
C LEU A 12 11.58 -0.45 -37.77
N ALA A 13 10.68 -0.69 -38.72
CA ALA A 13 9.24 -0.73 -38.46
C ALA A 13 8.86 -1.85 -37.48
N LEU A 14 9.49 -3.03 -37.59
CA LEU A 14 9.27 -4.14 -36.67
C LEU A 14 9.84 -3.84 -35.27
N GLY A 15 11.02 -3.21 -35.18
CA GLY A 15 11.61 -2.78 -33.91
C GLY A 15 10.76 -1.73 -33.17
N VAL A 16 10.19 -0.77 -33.91
CA VAL A 16 9.25 0.22 -33.36
C VAL A 16 7.92 -0.43 -32.97
N ALA A 17 7.39 -1.36 -33.77
CA ALA A 17 6.17 -2.09 -33.44
C ALA A 17 6.35 -2.99 -32.20
N LEU A 18 7.52 -3.60 -32.02
CA LEU A 18 7.88 -4.37 -30.82
C LEU A 18 8.02 -3.48 -29.58
N ALA A 19 8.55 -2.25 -29.74
CA ALA A 19 8.65 -1.26 -28.66
C ALA A 19 7.29 -0.64 -28.27
N LEU A 20 6.32 -0.67 -29.18
CA LEU A 20 4.94 -0.17 -28.99
C LEU A 20 3.94 -1.28 -28.65
N LEU A 21 4.39 -2.53 -28.48
CA LEU A 21 3.53 -3.58 -27.95
C LEU A 21 3.00 -3.10 -26.59
N PRO A 22 1.68 -2.93 -26.42
CA PRO A 22 1.14 -2.63 -25.10
C PRO A 22 1.57 -3.79 -24.20
N ARG A 23 2.39 -3.50 -23.18
CA ARG A 23 2.69 -4.46 -22.13
C ARG A 23 1.32 -4.95 -21.65
N THR A 24 1.04 -6.23 -21.86
CA THR A 24 -0.16 -6.86 -21.31
C THR A 24 -0.25 -6.46 -19.85
N PRO A 25 -1.42 -6.05 -19.31
CA PRO A 25 -1.54 -5.69 -17.91
C PRO A 25 -1.05 -6.87 -17.08
N VAL A 26 0.16 -6.74 -16.53
CA VAL A 26 0.74 -7.77 -15.68
C VAL A 26 -0.04 -7.69 -14.38
N ASN A 27 -0.59 -8.80 -13.92
CA ASN A 27 -1.15 -8.84 -12.58
C ASN A 27 0.02 -8.65 -11.60
N ARG A 28 0.06 -7.47 -10.97
CA ARG A 28 1.08 -7.04 -10.01
C ARG A 28 0.65 -7.28 -8.56
N PHE A 29 -0.49 -7.93 -8.32
CA PHE A 29 -0.92 -8.24 -6.97
C PHE A 29 -0.08 -9.35 -6.33
N CYS A 30 0.30 -9.16 -5.08
CA CYS A 30 0.86 -10.21 -4.23
C CYS A 30 0.45 -9.99 -2.76
N THR A 31 0.70 -11.01 -1.93
CA THR A 31 0.51 -10.93 -0.48
C THR A 31 1.87 -10.73 0.18
N ALA A 32 2.08 -9.53 0.72
CA ALA A 32 3.27 -9.18 1.50
C ALA A 32 3.20 -9.85 2.89
N PRO A 33 4.26 -9.76 3.72
CA PRO A 33 4.23 -10.25 5.09
C PRO A 33 3.00 -9.76 5.88
N ASN A 34 2.57 -10.52 6.88
CA ASN A 34 1.38 -10.26 7.69
C ASN A 34 0.05 -10.23 6.89
N ASN A 35 -0.01 -10.93 5.76
CA ASN A 35 -1.20 -11.01 4.91
C ASN A 35 -1.67 -9.65 4.38
N LYS A 36 -0.73 -8.71 4.21
CA LYS A 36 -0.99 -7.37 3.70
C LYS A 36 -0.92 -7.35 2.19
N THR A 37 -1.62 -6.39 1.59
CA THR A 37 -1.59 -6.21 0.13
C THR A 37 -0.23 -5.71 -0.32
N GLY A 38 0.31 -6.28 -1.40
CA GLY A 38 1.61 -5.89 -1.93
C GLY A 38 1.64 -5.75 -3.45
N PHE A 39 2.77 -5.26 -3.94
CA PHE A 39 3.10 -5.08 -5.33
C PHE A 39 4.20 -6.07 -5.76
N LEU A 40 3.93 -6.82 -6.82
CA LEU A 40 4.79 -7.86 -7.38
C LEU A 40 5.72 -7.26 -8.43
N CYS A 41 7.02 -7.29 -8.15
CA CYS A 41 8.07 -6.86 -9.06
C CYS A 41 8.10 -7.69 -10.38
N ASP A 42 8.79 -7.18 -11.40
CA ASP A 42 8.94 -7.78 -12.74
C ASP A 42 9.57 -9.16 -12.67
N ASP A 43 10.40 -9.39 -11.66
CA ASP A 43 11.06 -10.67 -11.39
C ASP A 43 10.10 -11.78 -10.96
N ARG A 44 8.82 -11.44 -10.68
CA ARG A 44 7.74 -12.35 -10.22
C ARG A 44 8.04 -13.08 -8.91
N VAL A 45 9.02 -12.61 -8.15
CA VAL A 45 9.44 -13.22 -6.88
C VAL A 45 9.39 -12.20 -5.77
N THR A 46 9.85 -10.97 -6.02
CA THR A 46 9.89 -9.91 -5.01
C THR A 46 8.51 -9.29 -4.87
N CYS A 47 7.96 -9.37 -3.66
CA CYS A 47 6.70 -8.74 -3.27
C CYS A 47 7.01 -7.63 -2.28
N VAL A 48 6.76 -6.38 -2.65
CA VAL A 48 6.95 -5.23 -1.78
C VAL A 48 5.61 -4.81 -1.15
N PRO A 49 5.60 -4.33 0.11
CA PRO A 49 4.42 -3.69 0.69
C PRO A 49 3.88 -2.58 -0.19
N GLY A 50 2.56 -2.34 -0.17
CA GLY A 50 1.95 -1.25 -0.93
C GLY A 50 2.56 0.11 -0.58
N SER A 51 2.80 0.37 0.70
CA SER A 51 3.45 1.57 1.24
C SER A 51 4.89 1.80 0.78
N TRP A 52 5.53 0.80 0.16
CA TRP A 52 6.87 0.90 -0.42
C TRP A 52 6.84 1.23 -1.93
N VAL A 53 5.66 1.42 -2.51
CA VAL A 53 5.49 1.83 -3.90
C VAL A 53 5.43 3.35 -3.96
N CYS A 54 6.27 3.97 -4.79
CA CYS A 54 6.41 5.43 -4.88
C CYS A 54 6.94 6.07 -3.59
N ASP A 55 7.77 5.35 -2.83
CA ASP A 55 8.37 5.79 -1.57
C ASP A 55 9.74 6.47 -1.75
N ARG A 56 10.19 6.61 -3.01
CA ARG A 56 11.48 7.14 -3.46
C ARG A 56 12.66 6.17 -3.27
N ALA A 57 12.40 4.92 -2.93
CA ALA A 57 13.40 3.86 -2.85
C ALA A 57 13.12 2.78 -3.89
N ASN A 58 14.17 2.34 -4.59
CA ASN A 58 14.05 1.24 -5.54
C ASN A 58 14.05 -0.08 -4.77
N ASN A 59 12.88 -0.60 -4.43
CA ASN A 59 12.71 -1.82 -3.66
C ASN A 59 12.54 -3.02 -4.60
N CYS A 60 12.07 -2.79 -5.83
CA CYS A 60 12.20 -3.74 -6.91
C CYS A 60 13.56 -3.65 -7.63
N ARG A 61 13.99 -4.78 -8.21
CA ARG A 61 15.29 -4.92 -8.88
C ARG A 61 15.52 -3.91 -10.01
N ASN A 62 14.47 -3.52 -10.74
CA ASN A 62 14.58 -2.56 -11.84
C ASN A 62 13.90 -1.22 -11.52
N GLY A 63 13.53 -0.97 -10.26
CA GLY A 63 12.85 0.25 -9.82
C GLY A 63 11.44 0.44 -10.41
N GLU A 64 10.75 -0.65 -10.76
CA GLU A 64 9.39 -0.61 -11.30
C GLU A 64 8.32 -0.14 -10.34
N ASP A 65 8.59 -0.22 -9.04
CA ASP A 65 7.84 0.37 -7.94
C ASP A 65 7.93 1.90 -7.90
N GLU A 66 8.93 2.50 -8.56
CA GLU A 66 9.19 3.95 -8.60
C GLU A 66 9.01 4.57 -10.01
N GLN A 67 8.42 3.83 -10.95
CA GLN A 67 8.24 4.30 -12.33
C GLN A 67 7.20 5.43 -12.42
N GLU A 68 7.46 6.43 -13.26
CA GLU A 68 6.55 7.57 -13.51
C GLU A 68 5.14 7.14 -13.92
N GLN A 69 5.02 6.05 -14.68
CA GLN A 69 3.71 5.50 -15.08
C GLN A 69 2.86 5.05 -13.89
N LEU A 70 3.50 4.71 -12.77
CA LEU A 70 2.88 4.28 -11.51
C LEU A 70 2.73 5.45 -10.53
N CYS A 71 3.71 6.36 -10.49
CA CYS A 71 3.82 7.40 -9.46
C CYS A 71 3.44 8.83 -9.91
N GLY A 72 3.15 9.05 -11.20
CA GLY A 72 2.95 10.38 -11.76
C GLY A 72 1.61 11.07 -11.43
N ASP A 73 0.58 10.32 -11.04
CA ASP A 73 -0.76 10.87 -10.75
C ASP A 73 -1.41 10.13 -9.57
N LEU A 74 -0.78 10.18 -8.40
CA LEU A 74 -1.28 9.49 -7.20
C LEU A 74 -2.60 10.10 -6.68
N PRO A 75 -3.57 9.26 -6.23
CA PRO A 75 -3.57 7.79 -6.26
C PRO A 75 -4.09 7.18 -7.57
N HIS A 76 -4.50 7.99 -8.54
CA HIS A 76 -5.18 7.55 -9.77
C HIS A 76 -4.32 6.64 -10.66
N SER A 77 -3.00 6.84 -10.66
CA SER A 77 -2.03 6.01 -11.38
C SER A 77 -1.74 4.67 -10.69
N LEU A 78 -2.08 4.53 -9.40
CA LEU A 78 -1.89 3.27 -8.68
C LEU A 78 -2.97 2.24 -9.06
N PRO A 79 -2.61 0.96 -9.13
CA PRO A 79 -3.60 -0.12 -9.15
C PRO A 79 -4.55 -0.01 -7.96
N GLY A 80 -5.86 -0.09 -8.21
CA GLY A 80 -6.88 0.14 -7.17
C GLY A 80 -6.80 -0.80 -5.95
N TYR A 81 -6.16 -1.98 -6.07
CA TYR A 81 -5.95 -2.86 -4.92
C TYR A 81 -4.88 -2.33 -3.94
N LEU A 82 -4.03 -1.40 -4.35
CA LEU A 82 -3.07 -0.71 -3.48
C LEU A 82 -3.67 0.50 -2.77
N VAL A 83 -4.89 0.91 -3.12
CA VAL A 83 -5.49 2.16 -2.64
C VAL A 83 -6.65 1.85 -1.70
N PHE A 84 -6.62 2.48 -0.52
CA PHE A 84 -7.76 2.54 0.37
C PHE A 84 -8.18 4.00 0.57
N TYR A 85 -9.45 4.29 0.31
CA TYR A 85 -10.01 5.62 0.54
C TYR A 85 -10.55 5.72 1.97
N CYS A 86 -10.13 6.77 2.66
CA CYS A 86 -10.63 7.12 3.98
C CYS A 86 -12.11 7.53 3.90
N SER A 87 -12.75 7.78 5.05
CA SER A 87 -14.14 8.24 5.09
C SER A 87 -14.34 9.54 4.32
N ASN A 88 -13.32 10.40 4.26
CA ASN A 88 -13.25 11.49 3.29
C ASN A 88 -12.69 10.98 1.96
N PRO A 89 -13.46 11.01 0.85
CA PRO A 89 -13.01 10.46 -0.43
C PRO A 89 -11.85 11.22 -1.09
N ARG A 90 -11.46 12.38 -0.55
CA ARG A 90 -10.25 13.11 -0.97
C ARG A 90 -8.98 12.64 -0.25
N SER A 91 -9.12 11.86 0.82
CA SER A 91 -8.01 11.30 1.58
C SER A 91 -7.91 9.80 1.30
N TRP A 92 -6.68 9.31 1.18
CA TRP A 92 -6.40 7.91 0.89
C TRP A 92 -5.10 7.50 1.56
N VAL A 93 -4.95 6.20 1.77
CA VAL A 93 -3.74 5.55 2.29
C VAL A 93 -3.46 4.29 1.48
N TYR A 94 -2.26 3.74 1.60
CA TYR A 94 -1.95 2.47 0.97
C TYR A 94 -2.74 1.33 1.63
N ALA A 95 -3.18 0.36 0.84
CA ALA A 95 -4.06 -0.71 1.31
C ALA A 95 -3.43 -1.64 2.35
N ASP A 96 -2.10 -1.67 2.48
CA ASP A 96 -1.37 -2.38 3.54
C ASP A 96 -1.35 -1.65 4.89
N LEU A 97 -1.52 -0.32 4.88
CA LEU A 97 -1.67 0.48 6.10
C LEU A 97 -3.04 0.29 6.75
N ARG A 98 -4.07 -0.05 5.96
CA ARG A 98 -5.38 -0.40 6.51
C ARG A 98 -5.28 -1.56 7.53
N CYS A 99 -5.84 -1.36 8.71
CA CYS A 99 -5.81 -2.30 9.83
C CYS A 99 -4.39 -2.63 10.29
N ASP A 100 -3.51 -1.64 10.37
CA ASP A 100 -2.17 -1.78 10.96
C ASP A 100 -2.09 -1.26 12.41
N GLY A 101 -3.18 -0.65 12.89
CA GLY A 101 -3.34 -0.13 14.24
C GLY A 101 -3.06 1.37 14.37
N MET A 102 -2.53 2.01 13.33
CA MET A 102 -2.18 3.43 13.31
C MET A 102 -3.28 4.27 12.67
N ASN A 103 -3.33 5.56 13.01
CA ASN A 103 -4.26 6.50 12.39
C ASN A 103 -3.63 7.16 11.14
N ASP A 104 -3.59 6.48 10.01
CA ASP A 104 -3.02 7.01 8.77
C ASP A 104 -4.01 7.93 8.03
N CYS A 105 -5.30 7.67 8.13
CA CYS A 105 -6.33 8.54 7.56
C CYS A 105 -6.51 9.87 8.31
N GLY A 106 -6.06 9.94 9.57
CA GLY A 106 -6.29 11.08 10.48
C GLY A 106 -7.68 11.12 11.13
N ASP A 107 -8.64 10.37 10.58
CA ASP A 107 -10.01 10.19 11.08
C ASP A 107 -10.31 8.75 11.52
N CYS A 108 -9.30 7.88 11.56
CA CYS A 108 -9.38 6.47 11.91
C CYS A 108 -10.19 5.56 10.98
N SER A 109 -10.63 6.04 9.82
CA SER A 109 -11.47 5.25 8.91
C SER A 109 -10.77 4.07 8.23
N ASP A 110 -9.45 4.00 8.34
CA ASP A 110 -8.55 2.89 8.02
C ASP A 110 -8.49 1.80 9.08
N GLU A 111 -8.92 2.09 10.31
CA GLU A 111 -8.87 1.19 11.46
C GLU A 111 -10.24 0.87 12.06
N THR A 112 -11.23 1.75 11.86
CA THR A 112 -12.57 1.62 12.45
C THR A 112 -13.68 1.70 11.41
N GLY A 113 -14.84 1.18 11.81
CA GLY A 113 -16.06 1.20 11.00
C GLY A 113 -16.12 0.10 9.94
N SER A 114 -17.24 0.09 9.22
CA SER A 114 -17.51 -0.91 8.19
C SER A 114 -16.66 -0.75 6.92
N LEU A 115 -16.07 0.43 6.71
CA LEU A 115 -15.20 0.71 5.56
C LEU A 115 -13.86 -0.05 5.67
N ALA A 116 -13.24 0.00 6.84
CA ALA A 116 -11.99 -0.70 7.10
C ALA A 116 -12.19 -2.23 7.20
N ALA A 117 -13.29 -2.64 7.85
CA ALA A 117 -13.61 -4.05 8.13
C ALA A 117 -12.46 -4.80 8.85
N CYS A 118 -11.76 -4.11 9.75
CA CYS A 118 -10.65 -4.66 10.50
C CYS A 118 -11.09 -5.77 11.46
N PRO A 119 -10.23 -6.79 11.69
CA PRO A 119 -10.46 -7.73 12.77
C PRO A 119 -10.47 -6.99 14.12
N PRO A 120 -11.12 -7.55 15.15
CA PRO A 120 -11.01 -7.00 16.51
C PRO A 120 -9.54 -7.00 16.97
N CYS A 121 -9.23 -6.13 17.95
CA CYS A 121 -7.87 -6.05 18.51
C CYS A 121 -7.34 -7.45 18.83
N GLY A 122 -6.18 -7.77 18.26
CA GLY A 122 -5.52 -9.05 18.50
C GLY A 122 -5.07 -9.17 19.97
N TRP A 123 -4.66 -10.37 20.34
CA TRP A 123 -4.13 -10.71 21.66
C TRP A 123 -2.92 -9.86 22.10
N GLU A 124 -2.09 -9.39 21.16
CA GLU A 124 -0.96 -8.45 21.40
C GLU A 124 -1.40 -7.00 21.63
N TRP A 125 -2.71 -6.72 21.49
CA TRP A 125 -3.28 -5.39 21.55
C TRP A 125 -4.35 -5.30 22.64
N TRP A 126 -4.54 -4.11 23.18
CA TRP A 126 -5.57 -3.78 24.15
C TRP A 126 -6.60 -2.85 23.52
N SER A 127 -7.86 -3.27 23.52
CA SER A 127 -8.95 -2.47 22.98
C SER A 127 -9.37 -1.36 23.95
N CYS A 128 -9.34 -0.12 23.50
CA CYS A 128 -9.98 0.98 24.20
C CYS A 128 -10.47 2.03 23.20
N ASN A 129 -11.61 2.65 23.51
CA ASN A 129 -12.20 3.67 22.66
C ASN A 129 -12.69 4.84 23.53
N PRO A 130 -12.17 6.07 23.35
CA PRO A 130 -11.16 6.48 22.37
C PRO A 130 -9.72 6.37 22.90
N VAL A 131 -8.77 6.28 21.98
CA VAL A 131 -7.32 6.38 22.20
C VAL A 131 -6.84 7.81 21.91
N HIS A 132 -5.65 8.17 22.39
CA HIS A 132 -4.96 9.38 21.95
C HIS A 132 -4.59 9.29 20.46
N TYR A 133 -4.63 10.44 19.76
CA TYR A 133 -4.61 10.68 18.30
C TYR A 133 -3.71 9.79 17.40
N GLU A 134 -2.72 9.09 17.96
CA GLU A 134 -1.80 8.19 17.26
C GLU A 134 -2.42 6.83 16.89
N PHE A 135 -3.28 6.29 17.76
CA PHE A 135 -3.99 5.04 17.52
C PHE A 135 -5.48 5.33 17.24
N CYS A 136 -6.24 4.30 16.84
CA CYS A 136 -7.67 4.44 16.58
C CYS A 136 -8.62 3.66 17.49
N SER A 137 -8.23 2.46 17.94
CA SER A 137 -9.08 1.64 18.82
C SER A 137 -8.33 0.62 19.66
N CYS A 138 -7.06 0.40 19.34
CA CYS A 138 -6.21 -0.57 20.00
C CYS A 138 -4.88 0.09 20.32
N ILE A 139 -4.37 -0.13 21.53
CA ILE A 139 -2.97 0.19 21.88
C ILE A 139 -2.18 -1.12 22.01
N PRO A 140 -0.87 -1.13 21.76
CA PRO A 140 -0.03 -2.29 22.06
C PRO A 140 -0.13 -2.68 23.54
N ARG A 141 -0.26 -3.97 23.86
CA ARG A 141 -0.34 -4.44 25.26
C ARG A 141 0.85 -4.03 26.13
N ARG A 142 2.01 -3.78 25.53
CA ARG A 142 3.19 -3.25 26.23
C ARG A 142 2.96 -1.88 26.87
N LEU A 143 1.93 -1.15 26.44
CA LEU A 143 1.52 0.15 26.97
C LEU A 143 0.45 0.03 28.07
N CYS A 144 0.09 -1.18 28.47
CA CYS A 144 -0.80 -1.36 29.61
C CYS A 144 -0.05 -1.19 30.93
N ARG A 145 -0.62 -0.37 31.82
CA ARG A 145 -0.09 -0.11 33.16
C ARG A 145 1.36 0.39 33.12
N ASP A 146 1.69 1.17 32.11
CA ASP A 146 3.03 1.72 31.92
C ASP A 146 3.20 3.11 32.57
N GLY A 147 2.12 3.62 33.18
CA GLY A 147 2.07 4.90 33.88
C GLY A 147 1.79 6.09 32.98
N ILE A 148 1.52 5.88 31.68
CA ILE A 148 1.22 6.92 30.70
C ILE A 148 -0.19 6.73 30.15
N GLN A 149 -0.93 7.82 29.99
CA GLN A 149 -2.28 7.77 29.44
C GLN A 149 -2.24 7.63 27.91
N HIS A 150 -2.60 6.46 27.41
CA HIS A 150 -2.80 6.16 25.99
C HIS A 150 -4.29 6.08 25.64
N CYS A 151 -5.12 5.54 26.53
CA CYS A 151 -6.57 5.58 26.38
C CYS A 151 -7.14 6.86 27.04
N LEU A 152 -8.08 7.53 26.37
CA LEU A 152 -8.67 8.76 26.92
C LEU A 152 -9.34 8.53 28.29
N GLY A 153 -9.86 7.32 28.52
CA GLY A 153 -10.49 6.92 29.78
C GLY A 153 -9.56 6.29 30.82
N TRP A 154 -8.23 6.31 30.65
CA TRP A 154 -7.26 5.63 31.54
C TRP A 154 -7.50 4.12 31.68
N SER A 155 -8.21 3.50 30.74
CA SER A 155 -8.57 2.07 30.80
C SER A 155 -7.37 1.14 30.57
N ASP A 156 -6.35 1.65 29.88
CA ASP A 156 -5.01 1.07 29.78
C ASP A 156 -4.31 0.94 31.13
N GLU A 157 -4.52 1.89 32.04
CA GLU A 157 -3.87 1.91 33.35
C GLU A 157 -4.68 1.21 34.46
N SER A 158 -6.01 1.20 34.32
CA SER A 158 -6.92 0.75 35.39
C SER A 158 -7.54 -0.63 35.19
N ILE A 159 -7.75 -1.07 33.94
CA ILE A 159 -8.57 -2.27 33.64
C ILE A 159 -7.77 -3.39 33.00
N CYS A 160 -6.72 -3.07 32.24
CA CYS A 160 -5.89 -4.06 31.55
C CYS A 160 -5.54 -5.27 32.44
#